data_AF-A0A382TRC8-F1
#
_entry.id   AF-A0A382TRC8-F1
#
_cell.length_a   1.000
_cell.length_b   1.000
_cell.length_c   1.000
_cell.angle_alpha   90.00
_cell.angle_beta   90.00
_cell.angle_gamma   90.00
#
_symmetry.space_group_name_H-M   'P 1'
#
loop_
_entity.id
_entity.type
_entity.pdbx_description
1 polymer ?
#
loop_
_entity_poly.entity_id
_entity_poly.type
_entity_poly.pdbx_seq_one_letter_code
_entity_poly.pdbx_strand_id
1 'polypeptide(L)'
;MVVAGVIAIAVAQAAAALIPLELGSAIDALGEPSPESLSVVGIHVARVLLLALLVAVGGYAMRRLLGSASTRIEYDIRTKYFDHLLTLPLSFYQTQRTGDLMARATNDLNAVRIFFTYGIRGIVET
;
A
#
# COMPACT_ATOMS: atom_id res chain seq x y z
N MET A 1 8.92 -8.83 -1.08
CA MET A 1 7.96 -8.16 -0.18
C MET A 1 7.31 -6.96 -0.85
N VAL A 2 8.09 -5.99 -1.35
CA VAL A 2 7.53 -4.82 -2.05
C VAL A 2 6.70 -5.22 -3.29
N VAL A 3 7.28 -6.01 -4.21
CA VAL A 3 6.56 -6.49 -5.41
C VAL A 3 5.27 -7.22 -5.06
N ALA A 4 5.31 -8.12 -4.07
CA ALA A 4 4.11 -8.83 -3.60
C ALA A 4 3.07 -7.89 -2.99
N GLY A 5 3.49 -6.85 -2.27
CA GLY A 5 2.60 -5.81 -1.74
C GLY A 5 1.93 -5.01 -2.86
N VAL A 6 2.70 -4.61 -3.88
CA VAL A 6 2.20 -3.90 -5.07
C VAL A 6 1.20 -4.76 -5.85
N ILE A 7 1.50 -6.04 -6.07
CA ILE A 7 0.58 -6.97 -6.73
C ILE A 7 -0.70 -7.13 -5.90
N ALA A 8 -0.59 -7.28 -4.57
CA ALA A 8 -1.75 -7.43 -3.69
C ALA A 8 -2.70 -6.23 -3.76
N ILE A 9 -2.18 -4.99 -3.79
CA ILE A 9 -3.04 -3.81 -3.96
C ILE A 9 -3.57 -3.67 -5.38
N ALA A 10 -2.79 -3.98 -6.42
CA ALA A 10 -3.27 -3.92 -7.80
C ALA A 10 -4.48 -4.86 -8.00
N VAL A 11 -4.42 -6.07 -7.46
CA VAL A 11 -5.54 -7.02 -7.47
C VAL A 11 -6.73 -6.49 -6.65
N ALA A 12 -6.48 -5.91 -5.48
CA ALA A 12 -7.54 -5.30 -4.68
C ALA A 12 -8.25 -4.16 -5.42
N GLN A 13 -7.51 -3.29 -6.11
CA GLN A 13 -8.11 -2.18 -6.87
C GLN A 13 -8.87 -2.67 -8.09
N ALA A 14 -8.37 -3.68 -8.80
CA ALA A 14 -9.11 -4.31 -9.88
C ALA A 14 -10.44 -4.92 -9.37
N ALA A 15 -10.44 -5.58 -8.21
CA ALA A 15 -11.65 -6.11 -7.59
C ALA A 15 -12.62 -4.98 -7.17
N ALA A 16 -12.11 -3.89 -6.60
CA ALA A 16 -12.91 -2.72 -6.23
C ALA A 16 -13.60 -2.08 -7.44
N ALA A 17 -12.91 -2.03 -8.59
CA ALA A 17 -13.46 -1.49 -9.84
C ALA A 17 -14.61 -2.33 -10.42
N LEU A 18 -14.73 -3.61 -10.06
CA LEU A 18 -15.83 -4.47 -10.49
C LEU A 18 -17.11 -4.31 -9.64
N ILE A 19 -16.99 -3.79 -8.41
CA ILE A 19 -18.13 -3.62 -7.49
C ILE A 19 -19.25 -2.75 -8.10
N PRO A 20 -18.97 -1.58 -8.72
CA PRO A 20 -20.02 -0.76 -9.33
C PRO A 20 -20.74 -1.45 -10.49
N LEU A 21 -20.05 -2.30 -11.25
CA LEU A 21 -20.66 -3.04 -12.37
C LEU A 21 -21.66 -4.08 -11.87
N GLU A 22 -21.28 -4.84 -10.84
CA GLU A 22 -22.17 -5.82 -10.19
C GLU A 22 -23.36 -5.11 -9.52
N LEU A 23 -23.14 -3.94 -8.93
CA LEU A 23 -24.22 -3.12 -8.36
C LEU A 23 -25.18 -2.63 -9.46
N GLY A 24 -24.66 -2.19 -10.61
CA GLY A 24 -25.47 -1.79 -11.77
C GLY A 24 -26.34 -2.94 -12.29
N SER A 25 -25.74 -4.11 -12.51
CA SER A 25 -26.48 -5.31 -12.95
C SER A 25 -27.55 -5.74 -11.94
N ALA A 26 -27.29 -5.60 -10.63
CA ALA A 26 -28.30 -5.86 -9.61
C ALA A 26 -29.47 -4.87 -9.65
N ILE A 27 -29.21 -3.60 -9.93
CA ILE A 27 -30.25 -2.56 -10.09
C ILE A 27 -31.06 -2.83 -11.37
N ASP A 28 -30.40 -3.16 -12.47
CA ASP A 28 -31.06 -3.45 -13.75
C ASP A 28 -32.00 -4.67 -13.63
N ALA A 29 -31.58 -5.72 -12.90
CA ALA A 29 -32.41 -6.89 -12.62
C ALA A 29 -33.68 -6.58 -11.79
N LEU A 30 -33.69 -5.46 -11.07
CA LEU A 30 -34.87 -4.95 -10.35
C LEU A 30 -35.74 -4.02 -11.22
N GLY A 31 -35.22 -3.49 -12.32
CA GLY A 31 -35.94 -2.60 -13.23
C GLY A 31 -37.04 -3.31 -14.03
N GLU A 32 -36.87 -4.60 -14.32
CA GLU A 32 -37.87 -5.48 -14.94
C GLU A 32 -38.19 -6.66 -14.01
N PRO A 33 -39.12 -6.50 -13.04
CA PRO A 33 -39.38 -7.51 -12.03
C PRO A 33 -39.97 -8.78 -12.65
N SER A 34 -39.23 -9.88 -12.54
CA SER A 34 -39.67 -11.23 -12.85
C SER A 34 -39.67 -12.08 -11.57
N PRO A 35 -40.36 -13.23 -11.53
CA PRO A 35 -40.26 -14.16 -10.40
C PRO A 35 -38.82 -14.60 -10.08
N GLU A 36 -37.93 -14.54 -11.07
CA GLU A 36 -36.50 -14.90 -10.96
C GLU A 36 -35.61 -13.73 -10.52
N SER A 37 -36.09 -12.48 -10.54
CA SER A 37 -35.27 -11.30 -10.23
C SER A 37 -34.62 -11.36 -8.85
N LEU A 38 -35.28 -11.94 -7.85
CA LEU A 38 -34.72 -12.10 -6.50
C LEU A 38 -33.51 -13.06 -6.45
N SER A 39 -33.51 -14.13 -7.25
CA SER A 39 -32.38 -15.07 -7.28
C SER A 39 -31.18 -14.46 -8.01
N VAL A 40 -31.43 -13.73 -9.11
CA VAL A 40 -30.41 -13.00 -9.87
C VAL A 40 -29.74 -11.93 -9.00
N VAL A 41 -30.53 -11.11 -8.29
CA VAL A 41 -30.00 -10.11 -7.35
C VAL A 41 -29.17 -10.78 -6.24
N GLY A 42 -29.63 -11.93 -5.72
CA GLY A 42 -28.87 -12.70 -4.73
C GLY A 42 -27.47 -13.11 -5.20
N ILE A 43 -27.33 -13.49 -6.48
CA ILE A 43 -26.02 -13.83 -7.08
C ILE A 43 -25.12 -12.59 -7.14
N HIS A 44 -25.63 -11.45 -7.59
CA HIS A 44 -24.85 -10.21 -7.66
C HIS A 44 -24.41 -9.74 -6.27
N VAL A 45 -25.28 -9.82 -5.27
CA VAL A 45 -24.92 -9.51 -3.87
C VAL A 45 -23.81 -10.45 -3.38
N ALA A 46 -23.90 -11.75 -3.64
CA ALA A 46 -22.87 -12.70 -3.27
C ALA A 46 -21.51 -12.38 -3.95
N ARG A 47 -21.52 -11.97 -5.23
CA ARG A 47 -20.32 -11.53 -5.94
C ARG A 47 -19.73 -10.26 -5.33
N VAL A 48 -20.55 -9.27 -4.99
CA VAL A 48 -20.09 -8.05 -4.30
C VAL A 48 -19.44 -8.39 -2.96
N LEU A 49 -20.02 -9.30 -2.18
CA LEU A 49 -19.41 -9.75 -0.91
C LEU A 49 -18.04 -10.41 -1.13
N LEU A 50 -17.91 -11.23 -2.18
CA LEU A 50 -16.64 -11.87 -2.54
C LEU A 50 -15.60 -10.82 -2.96
N LEU A 51 -15.98 -9.86 -3.80
CA LEU A 51 -15.11 -8.76 -4.23
C LEU A 51 -14.68 -7.89 -3.03
N ALA A 52 -15.61 -7.55 -2.14
CA ALA A 52 -15.32 -6.79 -0.92
C ALA A 52 -14.32 -7.53 -0.01
N LEU A 53 -14.45 -8.86 0.11
CA LEU A 53 -13.48 -9.68 0.84
C LEU A 53 -12.10 -9.64 0.18
N LEU A 54 -12.02 -9.73 -1.16
CA LEU A 54 -10.75 -9.62 -1.89
C LEU A 54 -10.09 -8.25 -1.68
N VAL A 55 -10.86 -7.17 -1.71
CA VAL A 55 -10.39 -5.82 -1.41
C VAL A 55 -9.81 -5.75 0.00
N ALA A 56 -10.53 -6.28 1.00
CA ALA A 56 -10.09 -6.27 2.39
C ALA A 56 -8.80 -7.08 2.61
N VAL A 57 -8.75 -8.29 2.05
CA VAL A 57 -7.58 -9.18 2.17
C VAL A 57 -6.37 -8.60 1.44
N GLY A 58 -6.55 -8.09 0.21
CA GLY A 58 -5.48 -7.47 -0.56
C GLY A 58 -4.94 -6.20 0.11
N GLY A 59 -5.82 -5.35 0.64
CA GLY A 59 -5.44 -4.18 1.42
C GLY A 59 -4.68 -4.52 2.71
N TYR A 60 -5.10 -5.57 3.42
CA TYR A 60 -4.39 -6.06 4.60
C TYR A 60 -3.00 -6.61 4.24
N ALA A 61 -2.91 -7.43 3.20
CA ALA A 61 -1.66 -8.02 2.72
C ALA A 61 -0.67 -6.94 2.29
N MET A 62 -1.12 -5.97 1.49
CA MET A 62 -0.37 -4.75 1.12
C MET A 62 0.20 -4.06 2.36
N ARG A 63 -0.64 -3.75 3.36
CA ARG A 63 -0.23 -3.03 4.57
C ARG A 63 0.83 -3.80 5.37
N ARG A 64 0.70 -5.12 5.49
CA ARG A 64 1.67 -5.97 6.20
C ARG A 64 2.99 -6.08 5.44
N LEU A 65 2.93 -6.29 4.12
CA LEU A 65 4.11 -6.48 3.28
C LEU A 65 4.93 -5.20 3.12
N LEU A 66 4.27 -4.07 2.82
CA LEU A 66 4.95 -2.78 2.68
C LEU A 66 5.42 -2.22 4.03
N GLY A 67 4.63 -2.34 5.10
CA GLY A 67 5.06 -1.87 6.42
C GLY A 67 6.27 -2.62 6.97
N SER A 68 6.35 -3.93 6.72
CA SER A 68 7.54 -4.71 7.10
C SER A 68 8.73 -4.37 6.19
N ALA A 69 8.52 -4.23 4.88
CA ALA A 69 9.57 -3.83 3.95
C ALA A 69 10.13 -2.44 4.28
N SER A 70 9.28 -1.45 4.56
CA SER A 70 9.69 -0.09 4.88
C SER A 70 10.56 -0.04 6.13
N THR A 71 10.20 -0.80 7.17
CA THR A 71 10.95 -0.87 8.42
C THR A 71 12.32 -1.50 8.22
N ARG A 72 12.40 -2.56 7.40
CA ARG A 72 13.67 -3.21 7.08
C ARG A 72 14.57 -2.31 6.23
N ILE A 73 14.01 -1.63 5.24
CA ILE A 73 14.74 -0.67 4.40
C ILE A 73 15.27 0.48 5.25
N GLU A 74 14.46 1.06 6.15
CA GLU A 74 14.89 2.11 7.07
C GLU A 74 16.05 1.64 7.96
N TYR A 75 15.94 0.43 8.53
CA TYR A 75 16.99 -0.16 9.34
C TYR A 75 18.29 -0.33 8.55
N ASP A 76 18.23 -0.93 7.36
CA ASP A 76 19.41 -1.19 6.53
C ASP A 76 20.11 0.11 6.10
N ILE A 77 19.35 1.14 5.73
CA ILE A 77 19.91 2.44 5.34
C ILE A 77 20.51 3.14 6.57
N ARG A 78 19.81 3.14 7.71
CA ARG A 78 20.32 3.76 8.95
C ARG A 78 21.63 3.12 9.40
N THR A 79 21.70 1.79 9.40
CA THR A 79 22.92 1.06 9.77
C THR A 79 24.08 1.43 8.84
N LYS A 80 23.88 1.35 7.51
CA LYS A 80 24.92 1.73 6.53
C LYS A 80 25.36 3.18 6.66
N TYR A 81 24.42 4.09 6.94
CA TYR A 81 24.71 5.49 7.15
C TYR A 81 25.58 5.72 8.38
N PHE A 82 25.23 5.10 9.52
CA PHE A 82 26.04 5.19 10.73
C PHE A 82 27.42 4.54 10.55
N ASP A 83 27.48 3.34 9.97
CA ASP A 83 28.75 2.65 9.72
C ASP A 83 29.67 3.50 8.84
N HIS A 84 29.12 4.14 7.79
CA HIS A 84 29.89 5.03 6.94
C HIS A 84 30.40 6.26 7.70
N LEU A 85 29.57 6.91 8.52
CA LEU A 85 30.00 8.04 9.34
C LEU A 85 31.19 7.65 10.24
N LEU A 86 31.15 6.49 10.88
CA LEU A 86 32.22 6.02 11.76
C LEU A 86 33.58 5.83 11.04
N THR A 87 33.58 5.68 9.71
CA THR A 87 34.82 5.57 8.92
C THR A 87 35.42 6.90 8.47
N LEU A 88 34.69 8.02 8.63
CA LEU A 88 35.12 9.32 8.11
C LEU A 88 36.15 10.01 9.02
N PRO A 89 37.13 10.74 8.45
CA PRO A 89 38.13 11.46 9.21
C PRO A 89 37.55 12.68 9.94
N LEU A 90 38.22 13.13 11.01
CA LEU A 90 37.79 14.29 11.80
C LEU A 90 37.59 15.58 10.97
N SER A 91 38.39 15.77 9.91
CA SER A 91 38.28 16.93 9.00
C SER A 91 36.92 17.02 8.30
N PHE A 92 36.24 15.89 8.08
CA PHE A 92 34.87 15.88 7.56
C PHE A 92 33.90 16.55 8.55
N TYR A 93 34.02 16.20 9.83
CA TYR A 93 33.16 16.72 10.89
C TYR A 93 33.44 18.18 11.25
N GLN A 94 34.61 18.70 10.88
CA GLN A 94 34.93 20.12 11.03
C GLN A 94 34.25 21.00 9.96
N THR A 95 33.87 20.42 8.82
CA THR A 95 33.21 21.14 7.72
C THR A 95 31.69 20.92 7.67
N GLN A 96 31.19 19.85 8.30
CA GLN A 96 29.76 19.51 8.34
C GLN A 96 29.17 19.78 9.72
N ARG A 97 27.96 20.38 9.77
CA ARG A 97 27.25 20.56 11.05
C ARG A 97 26.66 19.22 11.49
N THR A 98 26.95 18.79 12.72
CA THR A 98 26.38 17.56 13.31
C THR A 98 24.85 17.53 13.25
N GLY A 99 24.20 18.69 13.40
CA GLY A 99 22.75 18.82 13.28
C GLY A 99 22.22 18.43 11.89
N ASP A 100 22.94 18.78 10.82
CA ASP A 100 22.54 18.45 9.45
C ASP A 100 22.71 16.94 9.19
N LEU A 101 23.77 16.33 9.73
CA LEU A 101 23.98 14.88 9.68
C LEU A 101 22.88 14.11 10.43
N MET A 102 22.46 14.62 11.59
CA MET A 102 21.36 14.05 12.37
C MET A 102 20.01 14.24 11.66
N ALA A 103 19.76 15.41 11.07
CA ALA A 103 18.53 15.68 10.32
C ALA A 103 18.39 14.74 9.12
N ARG A 104 19.47 14.44 8.40
CA ARG A 104 19.47 13.42 7.33
C ARG A 104 19.21 12.01 7.89
N ALA A 105 19.81 11.69 9.04
CA ALA A 105 19.65 10.40 9.70
C ALA A 105 18.21 10.11 10.19
N THR A 106 17.44 11.17 10.45
CA THR A 106 16.09 11.07 11.03
C THR A 106 15.01 11.49 10.03
N ASN A 107 15.05 12.72 9.53
CA ASN A 107 13.99 13.30 8.70
C ASN A 107 13.99 12.67 7.31
N ASP A 108 15.13 12.63 6.63
CA ASP A 108 15.19 12.10 5.26
C ASP A 108 14.89 10.59 5.25
N LEU A 109 15.47 9.85 6.21
CA LEU A 109 15.20 8.43 6.41
C LEU A 109 13.72 8.15 6.74
N ASN A 110 13.08 8.98 7.56
CA ASN A 110 11.66 8.86 7.84
C ASN A 110 10.81 9.18 6.60
N ALA A 111 11.21 10.18 5.80
CA ALA A 111 10.54 10.48 4.53
C ALA A 111 10.59 9.28 3.57
N VAL A 112 11.73 8.60 3.46
CA VAL A 112 11.88 7.35 2.70
C VAL A 112 10.93 6.27 3.22
N ARG A 113 10.87 6.05 4.54
CA ARG A 113 9.96 5.08 5.16
C ARG A 113 8.48 5.39 4.86
N ILE A 114 8.08 6.65 4.95
CA ILE A 114 6.72 7.12 4.64
C ILE A 114 6.41 6.88 3.16
N PHE A 115 7.34 7.17 2.25
CA PHE A 115 7.19 6.92 0.83
C PHE A 115 6.89 5.44 0.53
N PHE A 116 7.66 4.52 1.12
CA PHE A 116 7.41 3.07 0.94
C PHE A 116 6.10 2.59 1.57
N THR A 117 5.59 3.27 2.59
CA THR A 117 4.36 2.86 3.30
C THR A 117 3.10 3.43 2.64
N TYR A 118 3.12 4.71 2.28
CA TYR A 118 1.96 5.47 1.82
C TYR A 118 2.11 5.98 0.40
N GLY A 119 3.32 6.35 -0.03
CA GLY A 119 3.56 6.85 -1.38
C GLY A 119 3.25 5.81 -2.45
N ILE A 120 3.74 4.58 -2.28
CA ILE A 120 3.43 3.46 -3.19
C ILE A 120 1.93 3.18 -3.25
N ARG A 121 1.24 3.28 -2.12
CA ARG A 121 -0.22 3.11 -2.06
C ARG A 121 -0.93 4.18 -2.88
N GLY A 122 -0.55 5.45 -2.70
CA GLY A 122 -1.15 6.57 -3.42
C GLY A 122 -1.05 6.42 -4.94
N ILE A 123 0.09 5.95 -5.45
CA ILE A 123 0.30 5.77 -6.91
C ILE A 123 -0.59 4.68 -7.50
N VAL A 124 -0.93 3.64 -6.73
CA VAL A 124 -1.77 2.54 -7.23
C VAL A 124 -3.26 2.85 -7.08
N GLU A 125 -3.62 3.74 -6.16
CA GLU A 125 -5.01 4.17 -5.91
C GLU A 125 -5.47 5.36 -6.78
N THR A 126 -4.54 6.07 -7.43
CA THR A 126 -4.82 7.12 -8.43
C THR A 126 -5.13 6.55 -9.80
#